data_AF-G1VH37-F1
#
_entry.id   AF-G1VH37-F1
#
_cell.length_a   1.000
_cell.length_b   1.000
_cell.length_c   1.000
_cell.angle_alpha   90.00
_cell.angle_beta   90.00
_cell.angle_gamma   90.00
#
_symmetry.space_group_name_H-M   'P 1'
#
loop_
_entity.id
_entity.type
_entity.pdbx_description
1 polymer ?
#
loop_
_entity_poly.entity_id
_entity_poly.type
_entity_poly.pdbx_seq_one_letter_code
_entity_poly.pdbx_strand_id
1 'polypeptide(L)'
;MGYLDDYMFDGEYITWTTDGANAGTVFYRKGKFNCTNVCGTLKIQPKFGCYFVSLVLQQATQKYVSFNLANPKLMNNIMASIKIKMPDIEMQKQLSKIFQTLDSCLLVHQRTCDMYSREKQYLLCQMFI
;
A
#
# COMPACT_ATOMS: atom_id res chain seq x y z
N MET A 1 5.50 -17.81 -5.46
CA MET A 1 5.27 -16.49 -6.10
C MET A 1 4.89 -16.72 -7.54
N GLY A 2 3.99 -15.90 -8.09
CA GLY A 2 3.63 -15.93 -9.52
C GLY A 2 4.26 -14.74 -10.26
N TYR A 3 4.39 -14.85 -11.58
CA TYR A 3 4.87 -13.81 -12.49
C TYR A 3 4.00 -13.78 -13.74
N LEU A 4 3.84 -12.60 -14.33
CA LEU A 4 3.12 -12.37 -15.57
C LEU A 4 4.01 -11.51 -16.47
N ASP A 5 4.08 -11.87 -17.75
CA ASP A 5 4.86 -11.14 -18.76
C ASP A 5 4.22 -9.80 -19.18
N ASP A 6 2.95 -9.57 -18.81
CA ASP A 6 2.17 -8.38 -19.18
C ASP A 6 1.53 -7.70 -17.95
N TYR A 7 1.02 -6.48 -18.14
CA TYR A 7 0.42 -5.65 -17.10
C TYR A 7 -0.94 -5.07 -17.51
N MET A 8 -1.89 -5.10 -16.58
CA MET A 8 -3.21 -4.50 -16.75
C MET A 8 -3.22 -2.99 -16.51
N PHE A 9 -2.32 -2.48 -15.66
CA PHE A 9 -2.29 -1.08 -15.25
C PHE A 9 -0.88 -0.51 -15.32
N ASP A 10 -0.76 0.75 -15.75
CA ASP A 10 0.48 1.53 -15.67
C ASP A 10 0.18 2.97 -15.24
N GLY A 11 0.90 3.45 -14.24
CA GLY A 11 0.80 4.80 -13.68
C GLY A 11 0.54 4.82 -12.18
N GLU A 12 -0.04 5.92 -11.70
CA GLU A 12 -0.39 6.08 -10.28
C GLU A 12 -1.84 5.68 -9.99
N TYR A 13 -1.99 4.77 -9.03
CA TYR A 13 -3.26 4.21 -8.60
C TYR A 13 -3.25 3.95 -7.09
N ILE A 14 -4.45 3.82 -6.52
CA ILE A 14 -4.63 3.26 -5.20
C ILE A 14 -5.28 1.89 -5.37
N THR A 15 -4.79 0.90 -4.65
CA THR A 15 -5.40 -0.43 -4.59
C THR A 15 -5.82 -0.76 -3.17
N TRP A 16 -6.85 -1.59 -3.00
CA TRP A 16 -7.18 -2.15 -1.70
C TRP A 16 -7.50 -3.63 -1.77
N THR A 17 -7.25 -4.35 -0.67
CA THR A 17 -7.65 -5.74 -0.52
C THR A 17 -9.16 -5.80 -0.25
N THR A 18 -9.93 -6.44 -1.14
CA THR A 18 -11.39 -6.50 -1.00
C THR A 18 -11.86 -7.60 -0.04
N ASP A 19 -11.09 -8.67 0.13
CA ASP A 19 -11.48 -9.88 0.86
C ASP A 19 -10.31 -10.46 1.68
N GLY A 20 -10.62 -11.17 2.76
CA GLY A 20 -9.61 -11.89 3.55
C GLY A 20 -9.28 -11.22 4.87
N ALA A 21 -8.34 -11.83 5.61
CA ALA A 21 -7.83 -11.28 6.87
C ALA A 21 -7.26 -9.86 6.72
N ASN A 22 -6.81 -9.49 5.52
CA ASN A 22 -6.27 -8.18 5.19
C ASN A 22 -7.28 -7.27 4.48
N ALA A 23 -8.59 -7.57 4.54
CA ALA A 23 -9.60 -6.73 3.91
C ALA A 23 -9.50 -5.28 4.40
N GLY A 24 -9.65 -4.34 3.47
CA GLY A 24 -9.51 -2.91 3.73
C GLY A 24 -8.07 -2.40 3.81
N THR A 25 -7.02 -3.23 3.68
CA THR A 25 -5.66 -2.73 3.53
C THR A 25 -5.52 -1.96 2.21
N VAL A 26 -5.08 -0.70 2.31
CA VAL A 26 -4.89 0.20 1.17
C VAL A 26 -3.41 0.30 0.82
N PHE A 27 -3.11 0.34 -0.47
CA PHE A 27 -1.77 0.50 -1.01
C PHE A 27 -1.74 1.59 -2.07
N TYR A 28 -0.72 2.43 -2.03
CA TYR A 28 -0.33 3.27 -3.16
C TYR A 28 0.48 2.44 -4.16
N ARG A 29 0.16 2.58 -5.46
CA ARG A 29 0.86 1.92 -6.56
C ARG A 29 1.36 2.98 -7.54
N LYS A 30 2.61 2.81 -7.98
CA LYS A 30 3.23 3.60 -9.04
C LYS A 30 3.94 2.67 -10.01
N GLY A 31 3.63 2.81 -11.30
CA GLY A 31 4.18 2.00 -12.38
C GLY A 31 3.29 0.82 -12.75
N LYS A 32 3.90 -0.23 -13.29
CA LYS A 32 3.19 -1.38 -13.87
C LYS A 32 2.77 -2.39 -12.81
N PHE A 33 1.51 -2.80 -12.84
CA PHE A 33 1.00 -3.87 -11.96
C PHE A 33 -0.24 -4.56 -12.53
N ASN A 34 -0.56 -5.71 -11.94
CA ASN A 34 -1.77 -6.48 -12.18
C ASN A 34 -2.62 -6.51 -10.91
N CYS A 35 -3.93 -6.69 -11.08
CA CYS A 35 -4.85 -6.94 -9.98
C CYS A 35 -5.72 -8.16 -10.26
N THR A 36 -5.98 -8.93 -9.21
CA THR A 36 -6.88 -10.07 -9.25
C THR A 36 -8.29 -9.66 -8.79
N ASN A 37 -9.21 -10.61 -8.75
CA ASN A 37 -10.58 -10.41 -8.27
C ASN A 37 -10.69 -9.99 -6.79
N VAL A 38 -9.60 -10.09 -6.00
CA VAL A 38 -9.54 -9.62 -4.60
C VAL A 38 -8.75 -8.32 -4.42
N CYS A 39 -8.45 -7.62 -5.52
CA CYS A 39 -7.82 -6.31 -5.56
C CYS A 39 -8.78 -5.28 -6.17
N GLY A 40 -9.25 -4.36 -5.35
CA GLY A 40 -9.94 -3.16 -5.83
C GLY A 40 -8.93 -2.11 -6.31
N THR A 41 -9.30 -1.34 -7.33
CA THR A 41 -8.45 -0.28 -7.91
C THR A 41 -9.19 1.06 -7.96
N LEU A 42 -8.48 2.15 -7.68
CA LEU A 42 -8.97 3.53 -7.76
C LEU A 42 -8.00 4.38 -8.57
N LYS A 43 -8.55 5.13 -9.54
CA LYS A 43 -7.85 6.24 -10.19
C LYS A 43 -8.27 7.55 -9.55
N ILE A 44 -7.30 8.29 -9.04
CA ILE A 44 -7.55 9.57 -8.38
C ILE A 44 -7.58 10.70 -9.41
N GLN A 45 -8.53 11.63 -9.25
CA GLN A 45 -8.63 12.81 -10.10
C GLN A 45 -7.39 13.71 -9.92
N PRO A 46 -6.88 14.38 -10.98
CA PRO A 46 -5.64 15.17 -10.92
C PRO A 46 -5.62 16.28 -9.86
N LYS A 47 -6.79 16.73 -9.39
CA LYS A 47 -6.93 17.75 -8.34
C LYS A 47 -6.56 17.26 -6.93
N PHE A 48 -6.31 15.96 -6.74
CA PHE A 48 -5.93 15.37 -5.46
C PHE A 48 -4.62 14.59 -5.59
N GLY A 49 -3.77 14.64 -4.57
CA GLY A 49 -2.53 13.88 -4.53
C GLY A 49 -2.79 12.39 -4.30
N CYS A 50 -2.52 11.54 -5.29
CA CYS A 50 -2.79 10.09 -5.23
C CYS A 50 -2.16 9.41 -4.00
N TYR A 51 -0.89 9.73 -3.70
CA TYR A 51 -0.20 9.21 -2.53
C TYR A 51 -0.87 9.66 -1.21
N PHE A 52 -1.16 10.96 -1.05
CA PHE A 52 -1.84 11.46 0.14
C PHE A 52 -3.21 10.83 0.35
N VAL A 53 -4.01 10.72 -0.71
CA VAL A 53 -5.34 10.08 -0.64
C VAL A 53 -5.22 8.64 -0.16
N SER A 54 -4.16 7.92 -0.55
CA SER A 54 -3.91 6.56 -0.07
C SER A 54 -3.67 6.48 1.43
N LEU A 55 -2.92 7.44 2.00
CA LEU A 55 -2.67 7.53 3.44
C LEU A 55 -3.97 7.78 4.21
N VAL A 56 -4.80 8.71 3.73
CA VAL A 56 -6.10 9.01 4.36
C VAL A 56 -7.04 7.81 4.28
N LEU A 57 -7.10 7.15 3.12
CA LEU A 57 -7.92 5.95 2.95
C LEU A 57 -7.44 4.81 3.85
N GLN A 58 -6.13 4.60 3.99
CA GLN A 58 -5.58 3.55 4.85
C GLN A 58 -6.02 3.70 6.31
N GLN A 59 -6.23 4.93 6.78
CA GLN A 59 -6.77 5.21 8.12
C GLN A 59 -8.30 5.05 8.21
N ALA A 60 -9.01 5.22 7.10
CA ALA A 60 -10.47 5.22 7.07
C ALA A 60 -11.07 3.83 6.82
N THR A 61 -10.50 3.06 5.90
CA THR A 61 -11.12 1.84 5.32
C THR A 61 -11.42 0.75 6.34
N GLN A 62 -10.59 0.60 7.37
CA GLN A 62 -10.78 -0.44 8.39
C GLN A 62 -12.14 -0.35 9.11
N LYS A 63 -12.70 0.86 9.25
CA LYS A 63 -14.03 1.08 9.86
C LYS A 63 -15.19 0.58 8.99
N TYR A 64 -14.92 0.32 7.71
CA TYR A 64 -15.92 -0.07 6.72
C TYR A 64 -15.82 -1.55 6.32
N VAL A 65 -14.85 -2.28 6.91
CA VAL A 65 -14.70 -3.71 6.67
C VAL A 65 -15.79 -4.46 7.43
N SER A 66 -16.50 -5.36 6.74
CA SER A 66 -17.48 -6.26 7.34
C SER A 66 -16.78 -7.45 8.01
N PHE A 67 -16.36 -7.28 9.27
CA PHE A 67 -15.68 -8.33 10.06
C PHE A 67 -16.63 -9.39 10.64
N ASN A 68 -17.93 -9.17 10.61
CA ASN A 68 -18.95 -10.12 11.08
C ASN A 68 -19.15 -11.32 10.13
N LEU A 69 -18.44 -11.36 9.01
CA LEU A 69 -18.47 -12.44 8.03
C LEU A 69 -17.33 -13.43 8.31
N ALA A 70 -17.53 -14.70 7.96
CA ALA A 70 -16.47 -15.72 8.05
C ALA A 70 -15.21 -15.34 7.26
N ASN A 71 -15.39 -14.55 6.18
CA ASN A 71 -14.31 -13.94 5.42
C ASN A 71 -14.55 -12.42 5.40
N PRO A 72 -13.73 -11.59 6.07
CA PRO A 72 -13.91 -10.14 6.10
C PRO A 72 -13.87 -9.53 4.70
N LYS A 73 -14.66 -8.46 4.47
CA LYS A 73 -14.77 -7.83 3.14
C LYS A 73 -14.90 -6.31 3.19
N LEU A 74 -14.35 -5.65 2.18
CA LEU A 74 -14.62 -4.26 1.80
C LEU A 74 -14.94 -4.20 0.31
N MET A 75 -16.23 -4.24 -0.01
CA MET A 75 -16.73 -4.27 -1.39
C MET A 75 -16.66 -2.90 -2.08
N ASN A 76 -16.66 -2.90 -3.41
CA ASN A 76 -16.53 -1.69 -4.26
C ASN A 76 -17.58 -0.61 -3.94
N ASN A 77 -18.83 -1.00 -3.74
CA ASN A 77 -19.92 -0.07 -3.40
C ASN A 77 -19.71 0.61 -2.04
N ILE A 78 -19.20 -0.14 -1.05
CA ILE A 78 -18.86 0.42 0.26
C ILE A 78 -17.66 1.34 0.15
N MET A 79 -16.59 0.93 -0.55
CA MET A 79 -15.42 1.78 -0.81
C MET A 79 -15.81 3.11 -1.47
N ALA A 80 -16.71 3.07 -2.46
CA ALA A 80 -17.23 4.26 -3.15
C ALA A 80 -18.07 5.18 -2.25
N SER A 81 -18.64 4.65 -1.15
CA SER A 81 -19.44 5.42 -0.18
C SER A 81 -18.61 6.11 0.90
N ILE A 82 -17.32 5.78 1.02
CA ILE A 82 -16.44 6.34 2.05
C ILE A 82 -16.25 7.84 1.81
N LYS A 83 -16.65 8.65 2.79
CA LYS A 83 -16.47 10.10 2.76
C LYS A 83 -15.24 10.49 3.57
N ILE A 84 -14.28 11.14 2.92
CA ILE A 84 -13.04 11.64 3.52
C ILE A 84 -12.93 13.14 3.32
N LYS A 85 -12.45 13.85 4.33
CA LYS A 85 -12.11 15.27 4.22
C LYS A 85 -10.69 15.40 3.68
N MET A 86 -10.51 16.26 2.69
CA MET A 86 -9.20 16.54 2.10
C MET A 86 -8.80 17.99 2.37
N PRO A 87 -7.56 18.24 2.80
CA PRO A 87 -7.02 19.60 2.83
C PRO A 87 -6.79 20.10 1.40
N ASP A 88 -6.37 21.36 1.25
CA ASP A 88 -5.97 21.89 -0.06
C ASP A 88 -4.79 21.12 -0.65
N ILE A 89 -4.60 21.25 -1.96
CA ILE A 89 -3.60 20.48 -2.70
C ILE A 89 -2.16 20.79 -2.29
N GLU A 90 -1.88 22.00 -1.79
CA GLU A 90 -0.52 22.37 -1.40
C GLU A 90 -0.13 21.69 -0.09
N MET A 91 -1.03 21.70 0.89
CA MET A 91 -0.85 20.95 2.13
C MET A 91 -0.72 19.44 1.87
N GLN A 92 -1.51 18.88 0.94
CA GLN A 92 -1.37 17.46 0.54
C GLN A 92 0.03 17.16 -0.01
N LYS A 93 0.60 18.04 -0.84
CA LYS A 93 1.95 17.86 -1.41
C LYS A 93 3.03 17.94 -0.33
N GLN A 94 2.94 18.92 0.57
CA GLN A 94 3.90 19.09 1.67
C GLN A 94 3.92 17.85 2.57
N LEU A 95 2.74 17.38 3.01
CA LEU A 95 2.63 16.17 3.82
C LEU A 95 3.11 14.94 3.07
N SER A 96 2.75 14.79 1.78
CA SER A 96 3.21 13.69 0.95
C SER A 96 4.74 13.62 0.89
N LYS A 97 5.41 14.77 0.72
CA LYS A 97 6.87 14.83 0.69
C LYS A 97 7.50 14.34 1.99
N ILE A 98 6.92 14.73 3.13
CA ILE A 98 7.39 14.30 4.45
C ILE A 98 7.26 12.77 4.60
N PHE A 99 6.07 12.23 4.35
CA PHE A 99 5.83 10.79 4.48
C PHE A 99 6.65 9.96 3.50
N GLN A 100 6.81 10.40 2.25
CA GLN A 100 7.67 9.71 1.27
C GLN A 100 9.15 9.71 1.68
N THR A 101 9.61 10.79 2.33
CA THR A 101 10.97 10.86 2.85
C THR A 101 11.16 9.87 4.00
N LEU A 102 10.17 9.78 4.90
CA LEU A 102 10.17 8.79 5.99
C LEU A 102 10.14 7.35 5.47
N ASP A 103 9.26 7.05 4.50
CA ASP A 103 9.19 5.73 3.86
C ASP A 103 10.52 5.36 3.20
N SER A 104 11.17 6.30 2.52
CA SER A 104 12.47 6.08 1.87
C SER A 104 13.56 5.81 2.90
N CYS A 105 13.57 6.56 4.01
CA CYS A 105 14.51 6.34 5.11
C CYS A 105 14.31 4.97 5.76
N LEU A 106 13.06 4.61 6.06
CA LEU A 106 12.70 3.31 6.63
C LEU A 106 13.14 2.16 5.71
N LEU A 107 12.91 2.28 4.40
CA LEU A 107 13.31 1.27 3.42
C LEU A 107 14.83 1.07 3.39
N VAL A 108 15.61 2.16 3.46
CA VAL A 108 17.07 2.08 3.53
C VAL A 108 17.50 1.35 4.80
N HIS A 109 16.94 1.70 5.97
CA HIS A 109 17.26 1.05 7.23
C HIS A 109 16.89 -0.44 7.23
N GLN A 110 15.71 -0.81 6.71
CA GLN A 110 15.30 -2.22 6.60
C GLN A 110 16.27 -3.03 5.74
N ARG A 111 16.66 -2.51 4.57
CA ARG A 111 17.65 -3.17 3.70
C ARG A 111 19.00 -3.36 4.37
N THR A 112 19.46 -2.35 5.11
CA THR A 112 20.71 -2.42 5.86
C THR A 112 20.64 -3.47 6.98
N CYS A 113 19.54 -3.53 7.73
CA CYS A 113 19.33 -4.57 8.74
C CYS A 113 19.31 -5.99 8.13
N ASP A 114 18.65 -6.16 6.97
CA ASP A 114 18.62 -7.44 6.26
C ASP A 114 20.00 -7.85 5.73
N MET A 115 20.80 -6.87 5.31
CA MET A 115 22.19 -7.10 4.88
C MET A 115 23.04 -7.57 6.07
N TYR A 116 23.02 -6.86 7.20
CA TYR A 116 23.77 -7.25 8.39
C TYR A 116 23.32 -8.60 8.96
N SER A 117 22.03 -8.90 8.89
CA SER A 117 21.51 -10.20 9.33
C SER A 117 22.07 -11.35 8.50
N ARG A 118 22.15 -11.18 7.17
CA ARG A 118 22.76 -12.16 6.25
C ARG A 118 24.26 -12.30 6.46
N GLU A 119 24.96 -11.18 6.61
CA GLU A 119 26.41 -11.18 6.88
C GLU A 119 26.74 -11.89 8.19
N LYS A 120 26.01 -11.57 9.27
CA LYS A 120 26.15 -12.26 10.56
C LYS A 120 25.93 -13.76 10.42
N GLN A 121 24.89 -14.19 9.70
CA GLN A 121 24.62 -15.60 9.48
C GLN A 121 25.76 -16.28 8.72
N TYR A 122 26.27 -15.66 7.66
CA TYR A 122 27.40 -16.18 6.89
C TYR A 122 28.66 -16.34 7.77
N LEU A 123 29.03 -15.30 8.51
CA LEU A 123 30.21 -15.32 9.38
C LEU A 123 30.09 -16.39 10.47
N LEU A 124 28.93 -16.52 11.13
CA LEU A 124 28.69 -17.56 12.13
C LEU A 124 28.83 -18.97 11.54
N CYS A 125 28.36 -19.22 10.31
CA CYS A 125 28.57 -20.50 9.64
C CYS A 125 30.06 -20.78 9.37
N GLN A 126 30.87 -19.76 9.11
CA GLN A 126 32.31 -19.90 8.86
C GLN A 126 33.14 -20.06 10.15
N MET A 127 32.60 -19.69 11.32
CA MET A 127 33.31 -19.78 12.60
C MET A 127 33.39 -21.19 13.20
N PHE A 128 32.50 -22.10 12.80
CA PHE A 128 32.41 -23.48 13.34
C PHE A 128 32.88 -24.54 12.32
N ILE A 129 33.89 -24.20 11.53
CA ILE A 129 34.64 -25.14 10.66
C ILE A 129 35.80 -25.74 11.45
#